data_AF-A0A2G6GN89-F1
#
_entry.id   AF-A0A2G6GN89-F1
#
_cell.length_a   1.000
_cell.length_b   1.000
_cell.length_c   1.000
_cell.angle_alpha   90.00
_cell.angle_beta   90.00
_cell.angle_gamma   90.00
#
_symmetry.space_group_name_H-M   'P 1'
#
loop_
_entity.id
_entity.type
_entity.pdbx_description
1 polymer ?
#
loop_
_entity_poly.entity_id
_entity_poly.type
_entity_poly.pdbx_seq_one_letter_code
_entity_poly.pdbx_strand_id
1 'polypeptide(L)'
;MIKELETAIEKLYKTFSKYPVKSKISGCPCCVTDIEQNKLHCKKLRELEDEDLSYYAFKAMTTFGDLNDFKHFLPRIFELTARRILTVDTFVILGKLNYGEWKTWSKDEIESINTFLKTWWKNDINKGDFFDVEIMIEVNKLLHDLPSMLNDWNLEYETPGFRNYVELVENYYYDLKTQNQVFKEFTENEIEIFLSWIESNSYRLDTGFFKFAENDIVFSEQISRALYILERMTSHIV
;
A
#
# COMPACT_ATOMS: atom_id res chain seq x y z
N MET A 1 11.54 2.20 -8.42
CA MET A 1 10.96 3.12 -7.43
C MET A 1 10.96 4.53 -8.02
N ILE A 2 9.92 5.35 -7.80
CA ILE A 2 9.93 6.75 -8.23
C ILE A 2 10.80 7.58 -7.28
N LYS A 3 11.41 8.66 -7.80
CA LYS A 3 12.33 9.52 -7.03
C LYS A 3 11.64 10.17 -5.82
N GLU A 4 10.35 10.47 -5.91
CA GLU A 4 9.60 11.03 -4.78
C GLU A 4 9.53 10.05 -3.60
N LEU A 5 9.35 8.75 -3.87
CA LEU A 5 9.30 7.72 -2.83
C LEU A 5 10.67 7.51 -2.18
N GLU A 6 11.76 7.49 -2.96
CA GLU A 6 13.12 7.45 -2.41
C GLU A 6 13.36 8.63 -1.46
N THR A 7 12.95 9.83 -1.87
CA THR A 7 13.05 11.04 -1.05
C THR A 7 12.21 10.95 0.23
N ALA A 8 11.01 10.38 0.15
CA ALA A 8 10.14 10.17 1.30
C ALA A 8 10.71 9.15 2.29
N ILE A 9 11.35 8.07 1.80
CA ILE A 9 12.06 7.10 2.62
C ILE A 9 13.23 7.76 3.36
N GLU A 10 14.03 8.59 2.66
CA GLU A 10 15.11 9.34 3.31
C GLU A 10 14.59 10.31 4.39
N LYS A 11 13.44 10.94 4.15
CA LYS A 11 12.76 11.79 5.14
C LYS A 11 12.34 10.98 6.37
N LEU A 12 11.79 9.77 6.22
CA LEU A 12 11.47 8.88 7.34
C LEU A 12 12.72 8.58 8.17
N TYR A 13 13.80 8.14 7.53
CA TYR A 13 15.06 7.85 8.22
C TYR A 13 15.57 9.04 9.03
N LYS A 14 15.53 10.25 8.45
CA LYS A 14 15.93 11.47 9.15
C LYS A 14 15.00 11.80 10.32
N THR A 15 13.68 11.71 10.14
CA THR A 15 12.70 12.07 11.16
C THR A 15 12.78 11.15 12.39
N PHE A 16 12.96 9.86 12.15
CA PHE A 16 12.97 8.84 13.19
C PHE A 16 14.36 8.54 13.77
N SER A 17 15.44 9.15 13.25
CA SER A 17 16.81 8.93 13.75
C SER A 17 17.03 9.36 15.20
N LYS A 18 16.12 10.17 15.77
CA LYS A 18 16.16 10.60 17.17
C LYS A 18 15.82 9.48 18.17
N TYR A 19 15.28 8.35 17.70
CA TYR A 19 15.00 7.18 18.52
C TYR A 19 16.20 6.23 18.49
N PRO A 20 16.96 6.11 19.58
CA PRO A 20 18.10 5.21 19.63
C PRO A 20 17.62 3.76 19.75
N VAL A 21 18.39 2.82 19.16
CA VAL A 21 18.19 1.40 19.44
C VAL A 21 18.66 1.10 20.86
N LYS A 22 17.83 0.39 21.63
CA LYS A 22 18.24 -0.11 22.94
C LYS A 22 19.16 -1.31 22.76
N SER A 23 20.09 -1.52 23.69
CA SER A 23 20.94 -2.72 23.69
C SER A 23 20.16 -4.01 23.92
N LYS A 24 18.98 -3.91 24.55
CA LYS A 24 18.03 -4.99 24.72
C LYS A 24 16.62 -4.43 24.58
N ILE A 25 15.84 -5.04 23.71
CA ILE A 25 14.45 -4.66 23.48
C ILE A 25 13.56 -5.54 24.37
N SER A 26 12.56 -4.95 25.02
CA SER A 26 11.65 -5.74 25.86
C SER A 26 10.88 -6.76 25.02
N GLY A 27 10.62 -7.97 25.51
CA GLY A 27 9.80 -8.94 24.80
C GLY A 27 9.14 -9.95 25.74
N CYS A 28 8.00 -10.55 25.35
CA CYS A 28 7.42 -11.64 26.14
C CYS A 28 8.44 -12.78 26.22
N PRO A 29 8.78 -13.30 27.42
CA PRO A 29 9.66 -14.45 27.55
C PRO A 29 9.18 -15.68 26.76
N CYS A 30 7.86 -15.76 26.54
CA CYS A 30 7.19 -16.79 25.77
C CYS A 30 7.26 -16.61 24.24
N CYS A 31 7.48 -15.38 23.76
CA CYS A 31 7.42 -15.03 22.34
C CYS A 31 8.76 -14.55 21.78
N VAL A 32 9.73 -14.15 22.59
CA VAL A 32 10.95 -13.52 22.09
C VAL A 32 12.14 -14.24 22.71
N THR A 33 12.92 -14.89 21.87
CA THR A 33 14.16 -15.57 22.25
C THR A 33 15.35 -14.61 22.08
N ASP A 34 16.50 -14.96 22.66
CA ASP A 34 17.74 -14.20 22.44
C ASP A 34 18.18 -14.22 20.97
N ILE A 35 17.78 -15.22 20.18
CA ILE A 35 18.05 -15.27 18.73
C ILE A 35 17.34 -14.10 18.03
N GLU A 36 16.06 -13.90 18.32
CA GLU A 36 15.27 -12.81 17.72
C GLU A 36 15.73 -11.43 18.18
N GLN A 37 16.24 -11.30 19.42
CA GLN A 37 16.91 -10.08 19.88
C GLN A 37 18.19 -9.81 19.08
N ASN A 38 19.04 -10.82 18.91
CA ASN A 38 20.33 -10.67 18.26
C ASN A 38 20.20 -10.30 16.77
N LYS A 39 19.16 -10.77 16.08
CA LYS A 39 18.87 -10.37 14.69
C LYS A 39 18.70 -8.86 14.53
N LEU A 40 18.04 -8.18 15.48
CA LEU A 40 17.84 -6.73 15.40
C LEU A 40 19.13 -5.92 15.60
N HIS A 41 20.19 -6.57 16.09
CA HIS A 41 21.49 -5.96 16.36
C HIS A 41 22.61 -6.50 15.45
N CYS A 42 22.31 -7.41 14.52
CA CYS A 42 23.32 -8.08 13.70
C CYS A 42 23.94 -7.15 12.64
N LYS A 43 23.17 -6.16 12.19
CA LYS A 43 23.51 -5.24 11.10
C LYS A 43 23.09 -3.81 11.47
N LYS A 44 23.54 -2.82 10.70
CA LYS A 44 23.01 -1.46 10.82
C LYS A 44 21.54 -1.45 10.37
N LEU A 45 20.74 -0.51 10.86
CA LEU A 45 19.31 -0.41 10.53
C LEU A 45 18.99 -0.49 9.02
N ARG A 46 19.82 0.10 8.16
CA ARG A 46 19.64 0.08 6.69
C ARG A 46 20.05 -1.22 6.01
N GLU A 47 20.77 -2.06 6.72
CA GLU A 47 21.29 -3.35 6.24
C GLU A 47 20.42 -4.52 6.72
N LEU A 48 19.48 -4.30 7.66
CA LEU A 48 18.55 -5.34 8.12
C LEU A 48 17.67 -5.83 6.97
N GLU A 49 17.58 -7.13 6.79
CA GLU A 49 16.78 -7.78 5.75
C GLU A 49 15.47 -8.33 6.34
N ASP A 50 14.62 -8.91 5.49
CA ASP A 50 13.34 -9.50 5.93
C ASP A 50 13.53 -10.54 7.05
N GLU A 51 14.53 -11.41 6.91
CA GLU A 51 14.86 -12.45 7.90
C GLU A 51 15.27 -11.90 9.28
N ASP A 52 15.77 -10.67 9.31
CA ASP A 52 16.20 -9.99 10.53
C ASP A 52 15.03 -9.25 11.20
N LEU A 53 14.09 -8.72 10.40
CA LEU A 53 13.14 -7.70 10.86
C LEU A 53 11.66 -8.15 10.85
N SER A 54 11.27 -9.12 10.02
CA SER A 54 9.88 -9.58 9.88
C SER A 54 9.26 -9.99 11.21
N TYR A 55 10.00 -10.79 11.99
CA TYR A 55 9.54 -11.26 13.30
C TYR A 55 9.24 -10.10 14.26
N TYR A 56 10.13 -9.12 14.30
CA TYR A 56 9.92 -7.90 15.08
C TYR A 56 8.75 -7.09 14.55
N ALA A 57 8.70 -6.82 13.24
CA ALA A 57 7.66 -5.99 12.62
C ALA A 57 6.25 -6.54 12.90
N PHE A 58 6.07 -7.87 12.83
CA PHE A 58 4.81 -8.54 13.19
C PHE A 58 4.44 -8.34 14.68
N LYS A 59 5.43 -8.43 15.58
CA LYS A 59 5.23 -8.39 17.04
C LYS A 59 5.41 -7.02 17.69
N ALA A 60 5.76 -6.00 16.90
CA ALA A 60 6.09 -4.67 17.37
C ALA A 60 4.99 -4.12 18.28
N MET A 61 5.39 -3.60 19.44
CA MET A 61 4.56 -2.99 20.50
C MET A 61 3.54 -3.91 21.19
N THR A 62 3.34 -5.13 20.72
CA THR A 62 2.41 -6.09 21.36
C THR A 62 3.16 -7.06 22.25
N THR A 63 4.15 -7.75 21.69
CA THR A 63 4.95 -8.76 22.40
C THR A 63 6.45 -8.55 22.23
N PHE A 64 6.88 -7.57 21.42
CA PHE A 64 8.28 -7.24 21.18
C PHE A 64 8.45 -5.72 20.98
N GLY A 65 9.18 -5.10 21.91
CA GLY A 65 9.51 -3.66 21.94
C GLY A 65 8.37 -2.76 22.41
N ASP A 66 8.72 -1.51 22.70
CA ASP A 66 7.77 -0.43 22.95
C ASP A 66 7.62 0.51 21.74
N LEU A 67 6.87 1.60 21.92
CA LEU A 67 6.64 2.60 20.88
C LEU A 67 7.93 3.23 20.34
N ASN A 68 8.92 3.49 21.19
CA ASN A 68 10.18 4.10 20.75
C ASN A 68 11.02 3.09 19.95
N ASP A 69 10.99 1.82 20.35
CA ASP A 69 11.61 0.74 19.57
C ASP A 69 10.93 0.65 18.19
N PHE A 70 9.59 0.69 18.13
CA PHE A 70 8.87 0.65 16.85
C PHE A 70 9.24 1.82 15.96
N LYS A 71 9.27 3.03 16.52
CA LYS A 71 9.71 4.24 15.82
C LYS A 71 11.14 4.17 15.32
N HIS A 72 12.04 3.49 16.03
CA HIS A 72 13.42 3.26 15.56
C HIS A 72 13.45 2.43 14.27
N PHE A 73 12.71 1.31 14.22
CA PHE A 73 12.70 0.40 13.07
C PHE A 73 11.73 0.80 11.96
N LEU A 74 10.78 1.71 12.24
CA LEU A 74 9.72 2.11 11.31
C LEU A 74 10.22 2.50 9.91
N PRO A 75 11.29 3.31 9.74
CA PRO A 75 11.78 3.66 8.41
C PRO A 75 12.22 2.43 7.59
N ARG A 76 12.85 1.44 8.24
CA ARG A 76 13.29 0.22 7.55
C ARG A 76 12.13 -0.70 7.24
N ILE A 77 11.18 -0.83 8.16
CA ILE A 77 9.94 -1.58 7.94
C ILE A 77 9.24 -1.02 6.70
N PHE A 78 9.01 0.29 6.63
CA PHE A 78 8.36 0.95 5.50
C PHE A 78 9.15 0.84 4.19
N GLU A 79 10.48 0.98 4.23
CA GLU A 79 11.32 0.78 3.05
C GLU A 79 11.19 -0.64 2.48
N LEU A 80 11.23 -1.67 3.34
CA LEU A 80 11.11 -3.06 2.92
C LEU A 80 9.70 -3.40 2.45
N THR A 81 8.65 -2.89 3.11
CA THR A 81 7.25 -3.04 2.69
C THR A 81 7.02 -2.40 1.32
N ALA A 82 7.48 -1.17 1.11
CA ALA A 82 7.32 -0.47 -0.18
C ALA A 82 8.09 -1.12 -1.35
N ARG A 83 9.08 -1.98 -1.03
CA ARG A 83 9.80 -2.79 -2.01
C ARG A 83 9.21 -4.19 -2.19
N ARG A 84 8.13 -4.54 -1.48
CA ARG A 84 7.54 -5.89 -1.46
C ARG A 84 8.56 -6.95 -1.02
N ILE A 85 9.49 -6.59 -0.13
CA ILE A 85 10.52 -7.48 0.42
C ILE A 85 10.10 -8.01 1.79
N LEU A 86 9.44 -7.18 2.61
CA LEU A 86 8.98 -7.59 3.93
C LEU A 86 7.82 -8.59 3.79
N THR A 87 7.95 -9.76 4.41
CA THR A 87 6.96 -10.85 4.35
C THR A 87 5.74 -10.63 5.23
N VAL A 88 5.77 -9.59 6.08
CA VAL A 88 4.64 -9.22 6.94
C VAL A 88 3.60 -8.44 6.13
N ASP A 89 2.36 -8.91 6.18
CA ASP A 89 1.23 -8.31 5.45
C ASP A 89 1.07 -6.81 5.71
N THR A 90 0.64 -6.08 4.67
CA THR A 90 0.53 -4.61 4.72
C THR A 90 -0.44 -4.16 5.80
N PHE A 91 -1.59 -4.83 5.95
CA PHE A 91 -2.58 -4.51 6.99
C PHE A 91 -1.99 -4.64 8.40
N VAL A 92 -1.06 -5.58 8.62
CA VAL A 92 -0.39 -5.73 9.93
C VAL A 92 0.53 -4.54 10.17
N ILE A 93 1.37 -4.20 9.18
CA ILE A 93 2.34 -3.11 9.29
C ILE A 93 1.66 -1.76 9.47
N LEU A 94 0.69 -1.43 8.63
CA LEU A 94 -0.06 -0.18 8.71
C LEU A 94 -0.99 -0.15 9.94
N GLY A 95 -1.53 -1.30 10.36
CA GLY A 95 -2.27 -1.44 11.62
C GLY A 95 -1.45 -1.06 12.86
N LYS A 96 -0.12 -1.25 12.84
CA LYS A 96 0.75 -0.80 13.94
C LYS A 96 0.77 0.71 14.12
N LEU A 97 0.59 1.50 13.05
CA LEU A 97 0.48 2.96 13.18
C LEU A 97 -0.73 3.34 14.05
N ASN A 98 -1.87 2.70 13.82
CA ASN A 98 -3.08 2.93 14.61
C ASN A 98 -2.91 2.44 16.06
N TYR A 99 -2.32 1.27 16.26
CA TYR A 99 -1.98 0.76 17.60
C TYR A 99 -1.07 1.73 18.39
N GLY A 100 -0.12 2.37 17.70
CA GLY A 100 0.77 3.37 18.29
C GLY A 100 0.20 4.79 18.34
N GLU A 101 -1.07 4.98 18.00
CA GLU A 101 -1.77 6.28 17.96
C GLU A 101 -1.01 7.35 17.17
N TRP A 102 -0.52 7.02 15.98
CA TRP A 102 0.43 7.86 15.23
C TRP A 102 -0.02 9.29 14.95
N LYS A 103 -1.33 9.57 14.93
CA LYS A 103 -1.87 10.93 14.78
C LYS A 103 -1.61 11.83 16.01
N THR A 104 -1.18 11.27 17.15
CA THR A 104 -0.77 12.01 18.36
C THR A 104 0.72 12.31 18.40
N TRP A 105 1.48 11.78 17.44
CA TRP A 105 2.93 11.95 17.36
C TRP A 105 3.33 13.37 16.98
N SER A 106 4.64 13.65 16.94
CA SER A 106 5.11 14.98 16.56
C SER A 106 4.69 15.33 15.11
N LYS A 107 4.51 16.62 14.83
CA LYS A 107 4.09 17.09 13.50
C LYS A 107 5.01 16.58 12.38
N ASP A 108 6.32 16.58 12.62
CA ASP A 108 7.31 16.11 11.64
C ASP A 108 7.18 14.61 11.37
N GLU A 109 6.83 13.81 12.38
CA GLU A 109 6.58 12.37 12.25
C GLU A 109 5.32 12.12 11.41
N ILE A 110 4.20 12.75 11.78
CA ILE A 110 2.94 12.64 11.04
C ILE A 110 3.13 13.03 9.58
N GLU A 111 3.82 14.16 9.34
CA GLU A 111 4.07 14.67 8.00
C GLU A 111 4.98 13.75 7.19
N SER A 112 6.02 13.17 7.81
CA SER A 112 6.88 12.20 7.13
C SER A 112 6.15 10.91 6.73
N ILE A 113 5.25 10.42 7.59
CA ILE A 113 4.42 9.25 7.31
C ILE A 113 3.42 9.56 6.19
N ASN A 114 2.72 10.70 6.25
CA ASN A 114 1.80 11.12 5.19
C ASN A 114 2.52 11.24 3.84
N THR A 115 3.71 11.84 3.81
CA THR A 115 4.53 11.97 2.59
C THR A 115 4.87 10.58 2.03
N PHE A 116 5.30 9.66 2.90
CA PHE A 116 5.59 8.29 2.51
C PHE A 116 4.37 7.56 1.96
N LEU A 117 3.23 7.58 2.66
CA LEU A 117 2.01 6.88 2.22
C LEU A 117 1.54 7.36 0.84
N LYS A 118 1.53 8.68 0.59
CA LYS A 118 1.15 9.26 -0.70
C LYS A 118 2.10 8.83 -1.82
N THR A 119 3.41 8.94 -1.59
CA THR A 119 4.42 8.58 -2.60
C THR A 119 4.53 7.07 -2.81
N TRP A 120 4.25 6.28 -1.78
CA TRP A 120 4.20 4.82 -1.88
C TRP A 120 3.03 4.37 -2.73
N TRP A 121 1.82 4.87 -2.46
CA TRP A 121 0.65 4.64 -3.31
C TRP A 121 0.95 5.00 -4.77
N LYS A 122 1.42 6.22 -5.02
CA LYS A 122 1.74 6.70 -6.38
C LYS A 122 2.78 5.81 -7.07
N ASN A 123 3.79 5.33 -6.34
CA ASN A 123 4.76 4.40 -6.89
C ASN A 123 4.12 3.06 -7.22
N ASP A 124 3.41 2.46 -6.27
CA ASP A 124 2.86 1.12 -6.39
C ASP A 124 1.84 1.04 -7.52
N ILE A 125 0.88 1.96 -7.56
CA ILE A 125 -0.19 1.94 -8.56
C ILE A 125 0.31 2.16 -9.99
N ASN A 126 1.43 2.87 -10.17
CA ASN A 126 1.95 3.25 -11.50
C ASN A 126 3.20 2.50 -11.94
N LYS A 127 3.83 1.72 -11.06
CA LYS A 127 5.07 0.97 -11.33
C LYS A 127 5.00 -0.48 -10.88
N GLY A 128 4.04 -0.85 -10.04
CA GLY A 128 3.78 -2.23 -9.66
C GLY A 128 3.27 -3.05 -10.84
N ASP A 129 3.57 -4.34 -10.82
CA ASP A 129 3.24 -5.28 -11.89
C ASP A 129 1.78 -5.77 -11.85
N PHE A 130 1.06 -5.47 -10.77
CA PHE A 130 -0.34 -5.83 -10.55
C PHE A 130 -1.05 -4.83 -9.63
N PHE A 131 -2.37 -4.83 -9.65
CA PHE A 131 -3.21 -4.03 -8.77
C PHE A 131 -3.29 -4.65 -7.36
N ASP A 132 -2.64 -3.99 -6.42
CA ASP A 132 -2.66 -4.38 -5.01
C ASP A 132 -3.79 -3.69 -4.26
N VAL A 133 -4.92 -4.40 -4.15
CA VAL A 133 -6.11 -3.89 -3.47
C VAL A 133 -5.88 -3.65 -1.98
N GLU A 134 -4.97 -4.40 -1.34
CA GLU A 134 -4.66 -4.21 0.08
C GLU A 134 -3.98 -2.85 0.29
N ILE A 135 -2.99 -2.49 -0.54
CA ILE A 135 -2.34 -1.17 -0.48
C ILE A 135 -3.37 -0.06 -0.69
N MET A 136 -4.27 -0.19 -1.67
CA MET A 136 -5.35 0.78 -1.90
C MET A 136 -6.18 1.02 -0.64
N ILE A 137 -6.64 -0.06 0.00
CA ILE A 137 -7.50 0.00 1.18
C ILE A 137 -6.75 0.57 2.37
N GLU A 138 -5.59 0.01 2.71
CA GLU A 138 -4.86 0.35 3.94
C GLU A 138 -4.25 1.76 3.87
N VAL A 139 -3.82 2.21 2.70
CA VAL A 139 -3.36 3.60 2.53
C VAL A 139 -4.54 4.57 2.62
N ASN A 140 -5.68 4.27 2.00
CA ASN A 140 -6.86 5.12 2.09
C ASN A 140 -7.37 5.25 3.53
N LYS A 141 -7.38 4.17 4.31
CA LYS A 141 -7.73 4.19 5.74
C LYS A 141 -6.89 5.16 6.57
N LEU A 142 -5.63 5.40 6.18
CA LEU A 142 -4.72 6.26 6.93
C LEU A 142 -4.72 7.72 6.44
N LEU A 143 -4.91 7.91 5.13
CA LEU A 143 -4.91 9.22 4.47
C LEU A 143 -6.28 9.89 4.44
N HIS A 144 -7.35 9.11 4.28
CA HIS A 144 -8.72 9.58 4.00
C HIS A 144 -8.77 10.60 2.84
N ASP A 145 -8.04 10.30 1.76
CA ASP A 145 -7.82 11.20 0.63
C ASP A 145 -7.91 10.44 -0.70
N LEU A 146 -8.96 9.64 -0.83
CA LEU A 146 -9.26 8.85 -2.03
C LEU A 146 -9.20 9.68 -3.32
N PRO A 147 -9.76 10.90 -3.42
CA PRO A 147 -9.68 11.71 -4.64
C PRO A 147 -8.24 11.99 -5.08
N SER A 148 -7.35 12.30 -4.14
CA SER A 148 -5.93 12.53 -4.42
C SER A 148 -5.23 11.26 -4.87
N MET A 149 -5.54 10.12 -4.23
CA MET A 149 -5.02 8.81 -4.63
C MET A 149 -5.43 8.47 -6.08
N LEU A 150 -6.70 8.67 -6.44
CA LEU A 150 -7.19 8.43 -7.80
C LEU A 150 -6.58 9.40 -8.82
N ASN A 151 -6.30 10.65 -8.43
CA ASN A 151 -5.62 11.62 -9.28
C ASN A 151 -4.15 11.27 -9.56
N ASP A 152 -3.48 10.57 -8.64
CA ASP A 152 -2.12 10.06 -8.83
C ASP A 152 -2.05 8.83 -9.74
N TRP A 153 -3.19 8.20 -10.07
CA TRP A 153 -3.26 7.01 -10.91
C TRP A 153 -3.15 7.37 -12.40
N ASN A 154 -2.02 7.02 -13.01
CA ASN A 154 -1.74 7.26 -14.42
C ASN A 154 -2.41 6.20 -15.32
N LEU A 155 -3.36 6.62 -16.14
CA LEU A 155 -4.11 5.75 -17.05
C LEU A 155 -3.67 5.89 -18.52
N GLU A 156 -2.45 6.36 -18.78
CA GLU A 156 -1.86 6.31 -20.11
C GLU A 156 -1.60 4.86 -20.52
N TYR A 157 -2.00 4.49 -21.74
CA TYR A 157 -2.13 3.08 -22.16
C TYR A 157 -0.88 2.22 -21.99
N GLU A 158 0.31 2.79 -22.22
CA GLU A 158 1.59 2.07 -22.15
C GLU A 158 2.18 2.02 -20.73
N THR A 159 1.41 2.42 -19.72
CA THR A 159 1.88 2.46 -18.33
C THR A 159 1.32 1.30 -17.53
N PRO A 160 2.07 0.82 -16.51
CA PRO A 160 1.54 -0.17 -15.57
C PRO A 160 0.24 0.28 -14.89
N GLY A 161 0.07 1.59 -14.67
CA GLY A 161 -1.16 2.14 -14.10
C GLY A 161 -2.41 1.82 -14.93
N PHE A 162 -2.34 1.84 -16.27
CA PHE A 162 -3.46 1.40 -17.10
C PHE A 162 -3.74 -0.10 -16.97
N ARG A 163 -2.70 -0.94 -16.89
CA ARG A 163 -2.86 -2.39 -16.66
C ARG A 163 -3.52 -2.67 -15.31
N ASN A 164 -3.10 -1.97 -14.26
CA ASN A 164 -3.67 -2.08 -12.93
C ASN A 164 -5.14 -1.60 -12.90
N TYR A 165 -5.50 -0.59 -13.72
CA TYR A 165 -6.89 -0.17 -13.86
C TYR A 165 -7.75 -1.25 -14.54
N VAL A 166 -7.23 -1.91 -15.58
CA VAL A 166 -7.90 -3.05 -16.21
C VAL A 166 -8.10 -4.18 -15.20
N GLU A 167 -7.09 -4.49 -14.38
CA GLU A 167 -7.17 -5.51 -13.33
C GLU A 167 -8.18 -5.15 -12.23
N LEU A 168 -8.23 -3.88 -11.79
CA LEU A 168 -9.27 -3.38 -10.89
C LEU A 168 -10.66 -3.65 -11.49
N VAL A 169 -10.90 -3.27 -12.75
CA VAL A 169 -12.22 -3.43 -13.35
C VAL A 169 -12.58 -4.91 -13.52
N GLU A 170 -11.63 -5.72 -13.98
CA GLU A 170 -11.84 -7.15 -14.23
C GLU A 170 -12.11 -7.93 -12.93
N ASN A 171 -11.31 -7.71 -11.89
CA ASN A 171 -11.32 -8.59 -10.72
C ASN A 171 -12.11 -8.02 -9.53
N TYR A 172 -12.30 -6.70 -9.49
CA TYR A 172 -12.72 -6.01 -8.28
C TYR A 172 -13.95 -5.12 -8.46
N TYR A 173 -14.37 -4.80 -9.69
CA TYR A 173 -15.53 -3.92 -9.92
C TYR A 173 -16.84 -4.46 -9.33
N TYR A 174 -17.06 -5.78 -9.41
CA TYR A 174 -18.23 -6.41 -8.82
C TYR A 174 -18.27 -6.23 -7.30
N ASP A 175 -17.12 -6.45 -6.64
CA ASP A 175 -17.02 -6.27 -5.20
C ASP A 175 -17.17 -4.79 -4.83
N LEU A 176 -16.55 -3.87 -5.57
CA LEU A 176 -16.68 -2.44 -5.33
C LEU A 176 -18.14 -1.97 -5.39
N LYS A 177 -18.90 -2.45 -6.38
CA LYS A 177 -20.30 -2.08 -6.56
C LYS A 177 -21.22 -2.66 -5.49
N THR A 178 -20.90 -3.86 -4.99
CA THR A 178 -21.75 -4.59 -4.04
C THR A 178 -21.31 -4.49 -2.58
N GLN A 179 -20.08 -4.02 -2.34
CA GLN A 179 -19.42 -3.90 -1.04
C GLN A 179 -19.42 -5.21 -0.22
N ASN A 180 -19.25 -6.35 -0.88
CA ASN A 180 -19.46 -7.66 -0.25
C ASN A 180 -18.19 -8.28 0.37
N GLN A 181 -17.00 -7.81 0.01
CA GLN A 181 -15.73 -8.41 0.42
C GLN A 181 -14.69 -7.37 0.85
N VAL A 182 -13.74 -7.04 -0.02
CA VAL A 182 -12.56 -6.23 0.33
C VAL A 182 -12.92 -4.74 0.43
N PHE A 183 -13.89 -4.25 -0.35
CA PHE A 183 -14.35 -2.86 -0.28
C PHE A 183 -15.38 -2.57 0.82
N LYS A 184 -15.73 -3.54 1.67
CA LYS A 184 -16.65 -3.32 2.81
C LYS A 184 -16.17 -2.25 3.81
N GLU A 185 -14.89 -1.89 3.74
CA GLU A 185 -14.27 -0.93 4.65
C GLU A 185 -14.32 0.51 4.13
N PHE A 186 -14.73 0.70 2.88
CA PHE A 186 -14.96 2.02 2.30
C PHE A 186 -16.31 2.56 2.77
N THR A 187 -16.38 3.86 2.98
CA THR A 187 -17.64 4.57 3.21
C THR A 187 -18.46 4.66 1.92
N GLU A 188 -19.78 4.84 2.04
CA GLU A 188 -20.66 5.03 0.88
C GLU A 188 -20.17 6.16 -0.04
N ASN A 189 -19.74 7.29 0.53
CA ASN A 189 -19.19 8.41 -0.23
C ASN A 189 -17.88 8.06 -0.96
N GLU A 190 -17.00 7.28 -0.35
CA GLU A 190 -15.78 6.81 -1.02
C GLU A 190 -16.10 5.87 -2.18
N ILE A 191 -17.10 4.99 -2.02
CA ILE A 191 -17.58 4.12 -3.09
C ILE A 191 -18.18 4.93 -4.24
N GLU A 192 -19.00 5.94 -3.96
CA GLU A 192 -19.55 6.84 -4.98
C GLU A 192 -18.45 7.55 -5.77
N ILE A 193 -17.44 8.11 -5.08
CA ILE A 193 -16.28 8.75 -5.71
C ILE A 193 -15.54 7.75 -6.59
N PHE A 194 -15.30 6.54 -6.11
CA PHE A 194 -14.53 5.54 -6.84
C PHE A 194 -15.28 5.06 -8.08
N LEU A 195 -16.58 4.76 -7.95
CA LEU A 195 -17.42 4.34 -9.08
C LEU A 195 -17.54 5.45 -10.14
N SER A 196 -17.73 6.71 -9.70
CA SER A 196 -17.76 7.87 -10.60
C SER A 196 -16.44 8.04 -11.35
N TRP A 197 -15.31 7.83 -10.67
CA TRP A 197 -13.99 7.87 -11.31
C TRP A 197 -13.80 6.75 -12.34
N ILE A 198 -14.21 5.52 -12.03
CA ILE A 198 -14.17 4.39 -12.99
C ILE A 198 -15.04 4.70 -14.21
N GLU A 199 -16.26 5.19 -14.01
CA GLU A 199 -17.17 5.56 -15.09
C GLU A 199 -16.57 6.64 -16.00
N SER A 200 -15.97 7.68 -15.41
CA SER A 200 -15.32 8.77 -16.15
C SER A 200 -14.11 8.31 -16.99
N ASN A 201 -13.53 7.15 -16.67
CA ASN A 201 -12.38 6.56 -17.36
C ASN A 201 -12.74 5.33 -18.21
N SER A 202 -14.00 4.91 -18.23
CA SER A 202 -14.48 3.71 -18.91
C SER A 202 -14.11 3.66 -20.40
N TYR A 203 -14.19 4.80 -21.10
CA TYR A 203 -13.83 4.92 -22.53
C TYR A 203 -12.40 4.47 -22.86
N ARG A 204 -11.51 4.48 -21.85
CA ARG A 204 -10.12 4.03 -22.01
C ARG A 204 -10.06 2.52 -22.23
N LEU A 205 -11.01 1.75 -21.70
CA LEU A 205 -11.04 0.31 -21.95
C LEU A 205 -11.33 0.02 -23.43
N ASP A 206 -12.33 0.68 -24.04
CA ASP A 206 -12.62 0.52 -25.47
C ASP A 206 -11.42 0.92 -26.34
N THR A 207 -10.86 2.11 -26.07
CA THR A 207 -9.71 2.61 -26.82
C THR A 207 -8.48 1.72 -26.63
N GLY A 208 -8.26 1.23 -25.40
CA GLY A 208 -7.19 0.32 -25.05
C GLY A 208 -7.31 -1.01 -25.78
N PHE A 209 -8.51 -1.58 -25.88
CA PHE A 209 -8.76 -2.83 -26.60
C PHE A 209 -8.23 -2.75 -28.05
N PHE A 210 -8.66 -1.75 -28.81
CA PHE A 210 -8.22 -1.59 -30.20
C PHE A 210 -6.72 -1.31 -30.31
N LYS A 211 -6.15 -0.59 -29.34
CA LYS A 211 -4.73 -0.28 -29.33
C LYS A 211 -3.85 -1.53 -29.14
N PHE A 212 -4.28 -2.48 -28.33
CA PHE A 212 -3.51 -3.68 -28.00
C PHE A 212 -3.89 -4.91 -28.81
N ALA A 213 -4.99 -4.89 -29.57
CA ALA A 213 -5.53 -6.02 -30.32
C ALA A 213 -4.50 -6.75 -31.23
N GLU A 214 -3.55 -6.02 -31.81
CA GLU A 214 -2.53 -6.61 -32.71
C GLU A 214 -1.18 -6.85 -32.03
N ASN A 215 -0.88 -6.14 -30.94
CA ASN A 215 0.47 -6.09 -30.35
C ASN A 215 0.58 -6.81 -29.00
N ASP A 216 -0.55 -6.99 -28.29
CA ASP A 216 -0.63 -7.68 -27.00
C ASP A 216 -2.01 -8.33 -26.86
N ILE A 217 -2.18 -9.47 -27.56
CA ILE A 217 -3.46 -10.19 -27.64
C ILE A 217 -3.96 -10.55 -26.24
N VAL A 218 -3.08 -11.05 -25.38
CA VAL A 218 -3.43 -11.46 -24.01
C VAL A 218 -3.99 -10.28 -23.21
N PHE A 219 -3.34 -9.11 -23.29
CA PHE A 219 -3.84 -7.93 -22.61
C PHE A 219 -5.13 -7.39 -23.25
N SER A 220 -5.26 -7.44 -24.58
CA SER A 220 -6.50 -7.04 -25.26
C SER A 220 -7.70 -7.90 -24.85
N GLU A 221 -7.50 -9.22 -24.66
CA GLU A 221 -8.53 -10.12 -24.14
C GLU A 221 -8.89 -9.78 -22.69
N GLN A 222 -7.91 -9.39 -21.88
CA GLN A 222 -8.14 -8.91 -20.51
C GLN A 222 -9.01 -7.65 -20.50
N ILE A 223 -8.69 -6.67 -21.34
CA ILE A 223 -9.48 -5.44 -21.49
C ILE A 223 -10.91 -5.78 -21.93
N SER A 224 -11.09 -6.72 -22.86
CA SER A 224 -12.42 -7.17 -23.29
C SER A 224 -13.25 -7.76 -22.14
N ARG A 225 -12.63 -8.55 -21.24
CA ARG A 225 -13.31 -9.05 -20.03
C ARG A 225 -13.67 -7.93 -19.06
N ALA A 226 -12.78 -6.96 -18.86
CA ALA A 226 -13.05 -5.78 -18.05
C ALA A 226 -14.23 -4.96 -18.60
N LEU A 227 -14.28 -4.70 -19.91
CA LEU A 227 -15.40 -4.05 -20.60
C LEU A 227 -16.72 -4.77 -20.36
N TYR A 228 -16.73 -6.08 -20.58
CA TYR A 228 -17.93 -6.90 -20.38
C TYR A 228 -18.48 -6.81 -18.96
N ILE A 229 -17.59 -6.84 -17.96
CA ILE A 229 -17.97 -6.71 -16.54
C ILE A 229 -18.59 -5.34 -16.29
N LEU A 230 -17.94 -4.27 -16.78
CA LEU A 230 -18.42 -2.90 -16.62
C LEU A 230 -19.80 -2.70 -17.25
N GLU A 231 -19.98 -3.11 -18.50
CA GLU A 231 -21.24 -2.97 -19.26
C GLU A 231 -22.41 -3.71 -18.60
N ARG A 232 -22.18 -4.97 -18.19
CA ARG A 232 -23.23 -5.78 -17.55
C ARG A 232 -23.67 -5.17 -16.24
N MET A 233 -22.71 -4.73 -15.44
CA MET A 233 -22.99 -4.18 -14.13
C MET A 233 -23.65 -2.80 -14.23
N THR A 234 -23.36 -2.00 -15.24
CA THR A 234 -24.05 -0.71 -15.50
C THR A 234 -25.47 -0.90 -16.02
N SER A 235 -25.72 -1.94 -16.81
CA SER A 235 -27.03 -2.24 -17.43
C SER A 235 -28.11 -2.75 -16.46
N HIS A 236 -27.77 -3.03 -15.21
CA HIS A 236 -28.72 -3.43 -14.16
C HIS A 236 -29.37 -2.24 -13.40
N ILE A 237 -29.28 -1.02 -13.96
CA ILE A 237 -30.01 0.16 -13.50
C ILE A 237 -31.12 0.47 -14.51
N VAL A 238 -32.16 -0.36 -14.55
CA VAL A 238 -33.49 -0.02 -15.09
C VAL A 238 -34.55 -0.68 -14.22
#